data_AF-A0A661DI65-F1
#
_entry.id   AF-A0A661DI65-F1
#
_cell.length_a   1.000
_cell.length_b   1.000
_cell.length_c   1.000
_cell.angle_alpha   90.00
_cell.angle_beta   90.00
_cell.angle_gamma   90.00
#
_symmetry.space_group_name_H-M   'P 1'
#
loop_
_entity.id
_entity.type
_entity.pdbx_description
1 polymer ?
#
loop_
_entity_poly.entity_id
_entity_poly.type
_entity_poly.pdbx_seq_one_letter_code
_entity_poly.pdbx_strand_id
1 'polypeptide(L)' 'YALIATGLLVLFQLAFTYLSPMQTLFGTTGLDGMTWLIIVLVASTVLFLVELEKFVVRRFFM' A
#
# COMPACT_ATOMS: atom_id res chain seq x y z
N TYR A 1 -2.47 8.09 18.92
CA TYR A 1 -1.66 8.89 17.97
C TYR A 1 -1.41 8.18 16.65
N ALA A 2 -0.91 6.94 16.63
CA ALA A 2 -0.60 6.22 15.38
C ALA A 2 -1.78 6.15 14.36
N LEU A 3 -3.00 5.84 14.81
CA LEU A 3 -4.18 5.75 13.93
C LEU A 3 -4.55 7.06 13.22
N ILE A 4 -4.33 8.21 13.89
CA ILE A 4 -4.60 9.53 13.30
C ILE A 4 -3.56 9.85 12.23
N ALA A 5 -2.29 9.51 12.48
CA ALA A 5 -1.22 9.67 11.49
C ALA A 5 -1.47 8.79 10.26
N THR A 6 -1.90 7.53 10.44
CA THR A 6 -2.27 6.64 9.33
C THR A 6 -3.43 7.20 8.53
N GLY A 7 -4.50 7.67 9.19
CA GLY A 7 -5.64 8.27 8.50
C GLY A 7 -5.27 9.52 7.70
N LEU A 8 -4.41 10.38 8.26
CA LEU A 8 -3.93 11.58 7.58
C LEU A 8 -3.02 11.25 6.39
N LEU A 9 -2.17 10.23 6.51
CA LEU A 9 -1.35 9.72 5.40
C LEU A 9 -2.22 9.17 4.27
N VAL A 10 -3.27 8.41 4.58
CA VAL A 10 -4.22 7.89 3.58
C VAL A 10 -4.95 9.04 2.88
N LEU A 11 -5.37 10.08 3.61
CA LEU A 11 -5.98 11.27 3.02
C LEU A 11 -5.03 12.02 2.09
N PHE A 12 -3.77 12.21 2.49
CA PHE A 12 -2.77 12.79 1.61
C PHE A 12 -2.50 11.90 0.40
N GLN A 13 -2.43 10.59 0.56
CA GLN A 13 -2.24 9.66 -0.55
C GLN A 13 -3.37 9.75 -1.57
N LEU A 14 -4.63 9.85 -1.11
CA LEU A 14 -5.78 10.09 -2.00
C LEU A 14 -5.71 11.47 -2.66
N ALA A 15 -5.40 12.52 -1.90
CA ALA A 15 -5.26 13.86 -2.45
C ALA A 15 -4.19 13.91 -3.55
N PHE A 16 -2.99 13.37 -3.30
CA PHE A 16 -1.92 13.30 -4.30
C PHE A 16 -2.26 12.42 -5.51
N THR A 17 -3.06 11.36 -5.33
CA THR A 17 -3.47 10.45 -6.42
C THR A 17 -4.55 11.06 -7.32
N TYR A 18 -5.46 11.86 -6.76
CA TYR A 18 -6.61 12.40 -7.50
C TYR A 18 -6.51 13.89 -7.85
N LEU A 19 -5.55 14.65 -7.29
CA LEU A 19 -5.33 16.03 -7.71
C LEU A 19 -4.80 16.07 -9.15
N SER A 20 -5.66 16.53 -10.07
CA SER A 20 -5.39 16.71 -11.50
C SER A 20 -4.06 17.39 -11.88
N PRO A 21 -3.51 18.39 -11.17
CA PRO A 21 -2.22 18.98 -11.56
C PRO A 21 -1.05 17.98 -11.46
N MET A 22 -1.09 16.99 -10.57
CA MET A 22 -0.03 15.98 -10.48
C MET A 22 -0.16 14.90 -11.56
N GLN A 23 -1.38 14.58 -11.96
CA GLN A 23 -1.66 13.68 -13.09
C GLN A 23 -1.15 14.25 -14.42
N THR A 24 -1.34 15.56 -14.63
CA THR A 24 -0.87 16.24 -15.86
C THR A 24 0.63 16.53 -15.87
N LEU A 25 1.26 16.78 -14.70
CA LEU A 25 2.71 17.01 -14.59
C LEU A 25 3.55 15.75 -14.81
N PHE A 26 3.06 14.58 -14.38
CA PHE A 26 3.79 13.31 -14.50
C PHE A 26 3.32 12.45 -15.69
N GLY A 27 2.33 12.90 -16.46
CA GLY A 27 1.76 12.12 -17.56
C GLY A 27 1.08 10.84 -17.09
N THR A 28 0.56 10.85 -15.86
CA THR A 28 -0.07 9.70 -15.22
C THR A 28 -1.59 9.85 -15.30
N THR A 29 -2.26 8.87 -15.90
CA THR A 29 -3.72 8.74 -15.81
C THR A 29 -4.10 8.39 -14.38
N GLY A 30 -5.25 8.90 -13.90
CA GLY A 30 -5.74 8.59 -12.56
C GLY A 30 -5.74 7.08 -12.31
N LEU A 31 -5.30 6.67 -11.12
CA LEU A 31 -5.17 5.25 -10.76
C LEU A 31 -6.50 4.54 -11.03
N ASP A 32 -6.51 3.69 -12.05
CA ASP A 32 -7.67 2.89 -12.38
C ASP A 32 -7.97 1.92 -11.24
N GLY A 33 -9.24 1.54 -11.07
CA GLY A 33 -9.66 0.63 -10.01
C GLY A 33 -8.91 -0.71 -10.04
N MET A 34 -8.49 -1.16 -11.23
CA MET A 34 -7.63 -2.33 -11.40
C MET A 34 -6.23 -2.14 -10.81
N THR A 35 -5.62 -0.96 -10.96
CA THR A 35 -4.29 -0.67 -10.40
C THR A 35 -4.33 -0.63 -8.88
N TRP A 36 -5.42 -0.09 -8.30
CA TRP A 36 -5.67 -0.18 -6.86
C TRP A 36 -5.71 -1.64 -6.38
N LEU A 37 -6.40 -2.50 -7.12
CA LEU A 37 -6.52 -3.92 -6.81
C LEU A 37 -5.15 -4.60 -6.88
N ILE A 38 -4.36 -4.32 -7.92
CA ILE A 38 -2.99 -4.85 -8.07
C ILE A 38 -2.10 -4.41 -6.91
N ILE A 39 -2.12 -3.12 -6.52
CA ILE A 39 -1.32 -2.61 -5.41
C ILE A 39 -1.68 -3.33 -4.11
N VAL A 40 -2.98 -3.47 -3.80
CA VAL A 40 -3.44 -4.18 -2.61
C VAL A 40 -3.01 -5.65 -2.65
N LEU A 41 -3.15 -6.30 -3.80
CA LEU A 41 -2.80 -7.70 -3.97
C LEU A 41 -1.29 -7.90 -3.76
N VAL A 42 -0.45 -7.10 -4.41
CA VAL A 42 1.02 -7.12 -4.26
C VAL A 42 1.43 -6.80 -2.82
N ALA A 43 0.90 -5.73 -2.23
CA ALA A 43 1.20 -5.36 -0.85
C ALA A 43 0.78 -6.46 0.15
N SER A 44 -0.32 -7.17 -0.09
CA SER A 44 -0.75 -8.29 0.76
C SER A 44 0.27 -9.43 0.77
N THR A 45 0.96 -9.67 -0.36
CA THR A 45 1.95 -10.75 -0.44
C THR A 45 3.09 -10.56 0.55
N VAL A 46 3.45 -9.31 0.86
CA VAL A 46 4.49 -9.00 1.85
C VAL A 46 4.08 -9.46 3.25
N LEU A 47 2.79 -9.29 3.61
CA LEU A 47 2.28 -9.80 4.89
C LEU A 47 2.38 -11.33 4.97
N PHE A 48 1.96 -12.03 3.91
CA PHE A 48 2.09 -13.49 3.85
C PHE A 48 3.55 -13.94 3.96
N LEU A 49 4.47 -13.23 3.30
CA LEU A 49 5.89 -13.54 3.32
C LEU A 49 6.49 -13.35 4.72
N VAL A 50 6.19 -12.24 5.40
CA VAL A 50 6.64 -11.99 6.78
C VAL A 50 6.04 -12.97 7.77
N GLU A 51 4.77 -13.33 7.62
CA GLU A 51 4.11 -14.29 8.52
C GLU A 51 4.65 -15.71 8.32
N LEU A 52 4.99 -16.09 7.07
CA LEU A 52 5.68 -17.33 6.75
C LEU A 52 7.10 -17.34 7.33
N GLU A 53 7.84 -16.24 7.23
CA GLU A 53 9.16 -16.09 7.85
C GLU A 53 9.08 -16.31 9.37
N LYS A 54 8.15 -15.64 10.06
CA LYS A 54 7.90 -15.86 11.49
C LYS A 54 7.56 -17.31 11.79
N PHE A 55 6.73 -17.94 10.96
CA PHE A 55 6.35 -19.34 11.14
C PHE A 55 7.54 -20.29 11.02
N VAL A 56 8.39 -20.11 9.99
CA VAL A 56 9.60 -20.90 9.77
C VAL A 56 10.57 -20.71 10.93
N VAL A 57 10.84 -19.47 11.34
CA VAL A 57 11.71 -19.17 12.49
C VAL A 57 11.18 -19.83 13.76
N ARG A 58 9.88 -19.74 14.02
CA ARG A 58 9.25 -20.33 15.21
C ARG A 58 9.25 -21.86 15.20
N ARG A 59 9.28 -22.48 14.01
CA ARG A 59 9.28 -23.95 13.83
C ARG A 59 10.68 -24.56 13.76
N PHE A 60 11.69 -23.82 13.31
CA PHE A 60 13.08 -24.30 13.19
C PHE A 60 13.96 -23.93 14.39
N PHE A 61 13.65 -22.84 15.09
CA PHE A 61 14.46 -22.34 16.21
C PHE A 61 13.93 -22.77 17.60
N MET A 62 12.86 -23.56 17.65
CA MET A 62 12.25 -24.13 18.87
C MET A 62 12.08 -25.63 18.70
#